data_AF-A0A7J5EWQ2-F1
#
_entry.id   AF-A0A7J5EWQ2-F1
#
_cell.length_a   1.000
_cell.length_b   1.000
_cell.length_c   1.000
_cell.angle_alpha   90.00
_cell.angle_beta   90.00
_cell.angle_gamma   90.00
#
_symmetry.space_group_name_H-M   'P 1'
#
loop_
_entity.id
_entity.type
_entity.pdbx_description
1 polymer ?
#
loop_
_entity_poly.entity_id
_entity_poly.type
_entity_poly.pdbx_seq_one_letter_code
_entity_poly.pdbx_strand_id
1 'polypeptide(L)'
;MKNLILSALVIGAASQAAGCIIVSDDDDTGDALVTWDLLSADQNGNAIPAGCPAGATSAIIYALPDGAPAGDAYIDKYNCADGGGTAADLPEGRYLVWVRLTDTSEATLYAESGSLVTDIVQGASTPVDHSIFVDHAFYQLSWTLNPTGGGSVNCSQVVGEDGVSIVATAQGGSFIDTIVDCEEGLAPASTITDPLPSSLSGAQYTIAVSLLNAQQQSIGDAPTVAASPDIALNYGNEFEDLGTLAIEVR
;
A
#
# COMPACT_ATOMS: atom_id res chain seq x y z
N MET A 1 -60.36 -29.70 72.36
CA MET A 1 -60.35 -28.27 72.75
C MET A 1 -60.03 -27.44 71.52
N LYS A 2 -60.97 -26.56 71.14
CA LYS A 2 -60.84 -25.26 70.44
C LYS A 2 -59.95 -25.10 69.19
N ASN A 3 -60.65 -24.98 68.05
CA ASN A 3 -60.73 -23.83 67.11
C ASN A 3 -59.53 -23.32 66.25
N LEU A 4 -59.95 -22.90 65.03
CA LEU A 4 -59.40 -21.97 64.00
C LEU A 4 -58.66 -22.66 62.83
N ILE A 5 -59.16 -22.70 61.58
CA ILE A 5 -59.69 -21.72 60.58
C ILE A 5 -58.60 -21.05 59.71
N LEU A 6 -58.77 -21.24 58.39
CA LEU A 6 -58.40 -20.44 57.20
C LEU A 6 -56.94 -20.24 56.76
N SER A 7 -56.69 -20.69 55.52
CA SER A 7 -56.16 -19.96 54.36
C SER A 7 -54.84 -19.19 54.45
N ALA A 8 -53.88 -19.53 53.57
CA ALA A 8 -53.65 -18.80 52.31
C ALA A 8 -52.30 -19.16 51.64
N LEU A 9 -52.33 -19.05 50.31
CA LEU A 9 -51.27 -18.64 49.38
C LEU A 9 -50.06 -19.56 49.10
N VAL A 10 -50.13 -20.13 47.90
CA VAL A 10 -49.00 -20.62 47.11
C VAL A 10 -48.33 -19.43 46.40
N ILE A 11 -47.05 -19.62 46.08
CA ILE A 11 -46.21 -19.00 45.03
C ILE A 11 -45.13 -18.06 45.58
N GLY A 12 -43.88 -18.50 45.41
CA GLY A 12 -42.68 -17.70 45.60
C GLY A 12 -41.41 -18.53 45.74
N ALA A 13 -41.20 -19.54 44.88
CA ALA A 13 -39.88 -20.16 44.78
C ALA A 13 -38.98 -19.22 43.98
N ALA A 14 -38.26 -18.35 44.69
CA ALA A 14 -37.11 -17.64 44.13
C ALA A 14 -35.99 -18.67 43.94
N SER A 15 -35.93 -19.28 42.76
CA SER A 15 -34.70 -19.94 42.31
C SER A 15 -33.69 -18.86 42.01
N GLN A 16 -32.75 -18.63 42.95
CA GLN A 16 -31.51 -17.95 42.64
C GLN A 16 -30.65 -18.89 41.80
N ALA A 17 -30.97 -18.98 40.51
CA ALA A 17 -29.97 -19.41 39.55
C ALA A 17 -28.91 -18.30 39.56
N ALA A 18 -27.73 -18.61 40.08
CA ALA A 18 -26.53 -17.87 39.71
C ALA A 18 -26.49 -17.88 38.18
N GLY A 19 -26.88 -16.75 37.59
CA GLY A 19 -26.71 -16.51 36.17
C GLY A 19 -25.22 -16.55 35.92
N CYS A 20 -24.72 -17.70 35.48
CA CYS A 20 -23.54 -17.72 34.64
C CYS A 20 -23.90 -16.83 33.46
N ILE A 21 -23.32 -15.63 33.42
CA ILE A 21 -23.18 -14.91 32.17
C ILE A 21 -22.33 -15.84 31.32
N ILE A 22 -22.97 -16.61 30.44
CA ILE A 22 -22.30 -17.08 29.24
C ILE A 22 -22.08 -15.78 28.45
N VAL A 23 -20.88 -15.22 28.53
CA VAL A 23 -20.40 -14.37 27.45
C VAL A 23 -20.27 -15.37 26.30
N SER A 24 -21.15 -15.27 25.31
CA SER A 24 -20.76 -15.82 24.01
C SER A 24 -19.59 -14.94 23.57
N ASP A 25 -18.39 -15.51 23.59
CA ASP A 25 -17.32 -15.06 22.71
C ASP A 25 -17.86 -15.36 21.30
N ASP A 26 -18.74 -14.49 20.80
CA ASP A 26 -19.07 -14.46 19.39
C ASP A 26 -17.83 -13.87 18.72
N ASP A 27 -16.82 -14.74 18.54
CA ASP A 27 -15.53 -14.50 17.90
C ASP A 27 -15.75 -14.20 16.41
N ASP A 28 -16.59 -13.22 16.03
CA ASP A 28 -16.83 -12.77 14.65
C ASP A 28 -15.64 -11.95 14.11
N THR A 29 -14.46 -12.17 14.68
CA THR A 29 -13.21 -11.48 14.38
C THR A 29 -12.15 -12.46 13.88
N GLY A 30 -11.20 -11.92 13.13
CA GLY A 30 -9.94 -12.57 12.78
C GLY A 30 -8.80 -11.57 12.93
N ASP A 31 -7.60 -12.01 12.57
CA ASP A 31 -6.39 -11.19 12.69
C ASP A 31 -5.72 -11.00 11.34
N ALA A 32 -5.05 -9.86 11.15
CA ALA A 32 -3.99 -9.73 10.16
C ALA A 32 -2.63 -9.93 10.83
N LEU A 33 -1.90 -10.97 10.43
CA LEU A 33 -0.51 -11.17 10.81
C LEU A 33 0.38 -10.44 9.79
N VAL A 34 0.82 -9.25 10.16
CA VAL A 34 1.52 -8.34 9.26
C VAL A 34 3.02 -8.50 9.45
N THR A 35 3.76 -8.65 8.35
CA THR A 35 5.22 -8.56 8.34
C THR A 35 5.67 -7.40 7.47
N TRP A 36 6.83 -6.83 7.79
CA TRP A 36 7.45 -5.82 6.94
C TRP A 36 8.95 -6.05 6.79
N ASP A 37 9.37 -6.19 5.54
CA ASP A 37 10.77 -6.16 5.17
C ASP A 37 11.18 -4.72 4.86
N LEU A 38 12.20 -4.24 5.57
CA LEU A 38 12.78 -2.94 5.30
C LEU A 38 13.86 -3.08 4.24
N LEU A 39 13.74 -2.30 3.18
CA LEU A 39 14.58 -2.37 2.00
C LEU A 39 15.20 -1.00 1.70
N SER A 40 16.36 -1.04 1.07
CA SER A 40 16.96 0.06 0.33
C SER A 40 17.24 -0.46 -1.09
N ALA A 41 17.78 0.38 -1.97
CA ALA A 41 18.21 -0.03 -3.30
C ALA A 41 19.72 0.16 -3.48
N ASP A 42 20.37 -0.78 -4.15
CA ASP A 42 21.75 -0.61 -4.59
C ASP A 42 21.86 0.35 -5.80
N GLN A 43 23.08 0.60 -6.27
CA GLN A 43 23.32 1.49 -7.42
C GLN A 43 22.69 1.01 -8.74
N ASN A 44 22.27 -0.25 -8.80
CA ASN A 44 21.62 -0.86 -9.95
C ASN A 44 20.10 -0.99 -9.74
N GLY A 45 19.55 -0.41 -8.66
CA GLY A 45 18.12 -0.50 -8.34
C GLY A 45 17.70 -1.82 -7.67
N ASN A 46 18.64 -2.72 -7.34
CA ASN A 46 18.26 -3.97 -6.69
C ASN A 46 17.90 -3.73 -5.24
N ALA A 47 16.79 -4.33 -4.79
CA ALA A 47 16.40 -4.34 -3.38
C ALA A 47 17.49 -5.00 -2.52
N ILE A 48 17.90 -4.31 -1.45
CA ILE A 48 18.83 -4.82 -0.44
C ILE A 48 18.21 -4.65 0.96
N PRO A 49 18.49 -5.56 1.92
CA PRO A 49 17.99 -5.42 3.27
C PRO A 49 18.46 -4.12 3.93
N ALA A 50 17.53 -3.44 4.60
CA ALA A 50 17.76 -2.23 5.38
C ALA A 50 17.33 -2.42 6.84
N GLY A 51 17.75 -1.47 7.68
CA GLY A 51 17.27 -1.36 9.05
C GLY A 51 16.23 -0.24 9.18
N CYS A 52 15.72 -0.06 10.39
CA CYS A 52 14.86 1.07 10.69
C CYS A 52 15.54 2.40 10.34
N PRO A 53 14.83 3.32 9.66
CA PRO A 53 15.33 4.65 9.40
C PRO A 53 15.79 5.32 10.68
N ALA A 54 16.87 6.10 10.61
CA ALA A 54 17.34 6.84 11.78
C ALA A 54 16.27 7.83 12.26
N GLY A 55 15.77 7.61 13.49
CA GLY A 55 14.70 8.42 14.08
C GLY A 55 13.31 7.75 14.01
N ALA A 56 13.12 6.76 13.14
CA ALA A 56 11.95 5.91 13.18
C ALA A 56 12.04 4.95 14.38
N THR A 57 11.05 5.02 15.26
CA THR A 57 10.97 4.16 16.44
C THR A 57 9.76 3.23 16.40
N SER A 58 8.72 3.64 15.68
CA SER A 58 7.42 2.98 15.66
C SER A 58 7.15 2.41 14.27
N ALA A 59 6.56 1.22 14.21
CA ALA A 59 5.82 0.73 13.05
C ALA A 59 4.34 0.69 13.44
N ILE A 60 3.49 1.32 12.65
CA ILE A 60 2.05 1.41 12.90
C ILE A 60 1.35 0.66 11.79
N ILE A 61 0.66 -0.41 12.15
CA ILE A 61 -0.22 -1.15 11.25
C ILE A 61 -1.55 -0.41 11.23
N TYR A 62 -2.05 -0.14 10.04
CA TYR A 62 -3.41 0.31 9.81
C TYR A 62 -4.16 -0.79 9.08
N ALA A 63 -5.36 -1.12 9.56
CA ALA A 63 -6.30 -1.98 8.87
C ALA A 63 -7.62 -1.20 8.70
N LEU A 64 -7.90 -0.75 7.48
CA LEU A 64 -9.10 0.02 7.15
C LEU A 64 -10.12 -0.87 6.44
N PRO A 65 -11.37 -1.00 6.92
CA PRO A 65 -12.40 -1.71 6.18
C PRO A 65 -12.56 -1.12 4.76
N ASP A 66 -12.70 -1.98 3.75
CA ASP A 66 -12.76 -1.55 2.35
C ASP A 66 -13.95 -0.58 2.13
N GLY A 67 -13.66 0.57 1.51
CA GLY A 67 -14.61 1.65 1.29
C GLY A 67 -14.95 2.51 2.52
N ALA A 68 -14.36 2.25 3.69
CA ALA A 68 -14.53 3.08 4.87
C ALA A 68 -13.68 4.37 4.81
N PRO A 69 -14.08 5.46 5.51
CA PRO A 69 -13.24 6.64 5.64
C PRO A 69 -11.99 6.34 6.49
N ALA A 70 -10.86 6.97 6.16
CA ALA A 70 -9.56 6.71 6.80
C ALA A 70 -9.54 6.80 8.34
N GLY A 71 -10.49 7.54 8.95
CA GLY A 71 -10.62 7.64 10.41
C GLY A 71 -11.13 6.38 11.11
N ASP A 72 -11.64 5.40 10.34
CA ASP A 72 -12.19 4.15 10.85
C ASP A 72 -11.16 3.00 10.82
N ALA A 73 -9.89 3.31 10.53
CA ALA A 73 -8.83 2.31 10.56
C ALA A 73 -8.62 1.78 11.99
N TYR A 74 -8.47 0.46 12.10
CA TYR A 74 -7.90 -0.20 13.27
C TYR A 74 -6.40 0.05 13.26
N ILE A 75 -5.83 0.43 14.41
CA ILE A 75 -4.45 0.92 14.51
C ILE A 75 -3.74 0.16 15.62
N ASP A 76 -2.68 -0.54 15.24
CA ASP A 76 -1.80 -1.26 16.16
C ASP A 76 -0.36 -0.78 16.02
N LYS A 77 0.33 -0.57 17.14
CA LYS A 77 1.66 0.04 17.18
C LYS A 77 2.70 -0.93 17.74
N TYR A 78 3.77 -1.06 16.98
CA TYR A 78 4.92 -1.93 17.25
C TYR A 78 6.21 -1.14 17.20
N ASN A 79 7.33 -1.74 17.62
CA ASN A 79 8.62 -1.12 17.37
C ASN A 79 8.97 -1.35 15.90
N CYS A 80 9.56 -0.33 15.26
CA CYS A 80 9.99 -0.46 13.87
C CYS A 80 10.86 -1.71 13.63
N ALA A 81 11.72 -2.04 14.60
CA ALA A 81 12.70 -3.13 14.49
C ALA A 81 12.09 -4.53 14.68
N ASP A 82 10.81 -4.64 15.02
CA ASP A 82 10.16 -5.93 15.27
C ASP A 82 9.94 -6.73 13.97
N GLY A 83 9.87 -6.06 12.80
CA GLY A 83 9.70 -6.68 11.48
C GLY A 83 8.32 -7.32 11.25
N GLY A 84 7.42 -7.19 12.22
CA GLY A 84 6.07 -7.72 12.14
C GLY A 84 5.25 -7.42 13.39
N GLY A 85 3.95 -7.63 13.28
CA GLY A 85 2.98 -7.43 14.33
C GLY A 85 1.62 -8.00 13.93
N THR A 86 0.65 -7.90 14.82
CA THR A 86 -0.72 -8.37 14.59
C THR A 86 -1.68 -7.19 14.66
N ALA A 87 -2.53 -7.00 13.64
CA ALA A 87 -3.76 -6.25 13.81
C ALA A 87 -4.85 -7.24 14.21
N ALA A 88 -5.19 -7.24 15.50
CA ALA A 88 -6.01 -8.27 16.13
C ALA A 88 -7.48 -7.86 16.23
N ASP A 89 -8.35 -8.85 16.40
CA ASP A 89 -9.78 -8.64 16.67
C ASP A 89 -10.50 -7.81 15.59
N LEU A 90 -10.07 -7.96 14.34
CA LEU A 90 -10.70 -7.31 13.19
C LEU A 90 -11.99 -8.05 12.84
N PRO A 91 -13.16 -7.38 12.77
CA PRO A 91 -14.38 -8.02 12.28
C PRO A 91 -14.18 -8.68 10.91
N GLU A 92 -14.79 -9.83 10.68
CA GLU A 92 -14.74 -10.51 9.37
C GLU A 92 -15.11 -9.53 8.25
N GLY A 93 -14.27 -9.48 7.20
CA GLY A 93 -14.48 -8.56 6.11
C GLY A 93 -13.22 -8.28 5.31
N ARG A 94 -13.35 -7.38 4.34
CA ARG A 94 -12.26 -6.96 3.45
C ARG A 94 -11.64 -5.67 3.97
N TYR A 95 -10.31 -5.62 3.99
CA TYR A 95 -9.54 -4.51 4.52
C TYR A 95 -8.44 -4.07 3.56
N LEU A 96 -8.11 -2.78 3.61
CA LEU A 96 -6.84 -2.22 3.15
C LEU A 96 -5.89 -2.20 4.34
N VAL A 97 -4.77 -2.90 4.25
CA VAL A 97 -3.75 -2.99 5.29
C VAL A 97 -2.46 -2.32 4.81
N TRP A 98 -1.86 -1.47 5.63
CA TRP A 98 -0.57 -0.85 5.36
C TRP A 98 0.20 -0.56 6.66
N VAL A 99 1.50 -0.31 6.53
CA VAL A 99 2.42 -0.04 7.64
C VAL A 99 3.04 1.33 7.46
N ARG A 100 3.03 2.15 8.52
CA ARG A 100 3.76 3.42 8.60
C ARG A 100 4.92 3.32 9.58
N LEU A 101 6.09 3.79 9.19
CA LEU A 101 7.23 3.97 10.07
C LEU A 101 7.27 5.42 10.54
N THR A 102 7.20 5.65 11.85
CA THR A 102 7.14 6.98 12.44
C THR A 102 8.08 7.13 13.65
N ASP A 103 8.28 8.37 14.11
CA ASP A 103 8.85 8.59 15.43
C ASP A 103 7.86 8.24 16.56
N THR A 104 8.29 8.32 17.81
CA THR A 104 7.43 7.97 18.96
C THR A 104 6.23 8.90 19.08
N SER A 105 6.40 10.17 18.68
CA SER A 105 5.36 11.20 18.68
C SER A 105 4.41 11.15 17.49
N GLU A 106 4.70 10.28 16.52
CA GLU A 106 3.95 10.16 15.25
C GLU A 106 3.94 11.47 14.44
N ALA A 107 4.88 12.36 14.73
CA ALA A 107 4.97 13.68 14.10
C ALA A 107 5.71 13.61 12.76
N THR A 108 6.63 12.67 12.64
CA THR A 108 7.45 12.46 11.45
C THR A 108 7.15 11.10 10.84
N LEU A 109 6.72 11.10 9.57
CA LEU A 109 6.64 9.89 8.74
C LEU A 109 8.01 9.63 8.11
N TYR A 110 8.50 8.41 8.23
CA TYR A 110 9.78 8.00 7.65
C TYR A 110 9.61 7.09 6.44
N ALA A 111 8.61 6.20 6.46
CA ALA A 111 8.30 5.30 5.35
C ALA A 111 6.84 4.85 5.48
N GLU A 112 6.21 4.53 4.36
CA GLU A 112 4.89 3.90 4.30
C GLU A 112 4.95 2.77 3.28
N SER A 113 4.27 1.67 3.58
CA SER A 113 4.11 0.55 2.66
C SER A 113 2.91 0.73 1.73
N GLY A 114 2.87 -0.10 0.69
CA GLY A 114 1.69 -0.19 -0.17
C GLY A 114 0.52 -0.71 0.61
N SER A 115 -0.67 -0.20 0.31
CA SER A 115 -1.89 -0.79 0.84
C SER A 115 -2.16 -2.12 0.13
N LEU A 116 -2.28 -3.19 0.91
CA LEU A 116 -2.67 -4.51 0.41
C LEU A 116 -4.11 -4.79 0.80
N VAL A 117 -4.88 -5.27 -0.18
CA VAL A 117 -6.25 -5.73 0.07
C VAL A 117 -6.19 -7.13 0.67
N THR A 118 -6.75 -7.32 1.85
CA THR A 118 -6.80 -8.62 2.52
C THR A 118 -8.22 -8.93 2.99
N ASP A 119 -8.58 -10.21 2.95
CA ASP A 119 -9.85 -10.70 3.49
C ASP A 119 -9.57 -11.32 4.88
N ILE A 120 -10.10 -10.69 5.92
CA ILE A 120 -10.07 -11.20 7.29
C ILE A 120 -11.18 -12.22 7.44
N VAL A 121 -10.80 -13.41 7.88
CA VAL A 121 -11.70 -14.55 8.08
C VAL A 121 -11.83 -14.83 9.56
N GLN A 122 -13.05 -15.11 9.99
CA GLN A 122 -13.37 -15.46 11.37
C GLN A 122 -12.45 -16.56 11.94
N GLY A 123 -11.85 -16.31 13.10
CA GLY A 123 -10.99 -17.26 13.83
C GLY A 123 -9.68 -17.62 13.13
N ALA A 124 -9.29 -16.87 12.09
CA ALA A 124 -8.05 -17.08 11.35
C ALA A 124 -7.09 -15.90 11.51
N SER A 125 -5.79 -16.18 11.38
CA SER A 125 -4.76 -15.14 11.21
C SER A 125 -4.32 -15.13 9.73
N THR A 126 -4.67 -14.06 9.02
CA THR A 126 -4.35 -13.89 7.60
C THR A 126 -2.98 -13.22 7.47
N PRO A 127 -1.98 -13.85 6.80
CA PRO A 127 -0.68 -13.22 6.57
C PRO A 127 -0.79 -12.06 5.57
N VAL A 128 -0.13 -10.95 5.87
CA VAL A 128 -0.03 -9.76 5.01
C VAL A 128 1.42 -9.27 5.04
N ASP A 129 2.15 -9.49 3.94
CA ASP A 129 3.58 -9.22 3.88
C ASP A 129 3.85 -7.95 3.07
N HIS A 130 4.50 -6.97 3.69
CA HIS A 130 4.88 -5.70 3.06
C HIS A 130 6.37 -5.61 2.81
N SER A 131 6.74 -4.95 1.71
CA SER A 131 8.09 -4.46 1.45
C SER A 131 8.07 -2.94 1.57
N ILE A 132 9.00 -2.37 2.31
CA ILE A 132 9.05 -0.92 2.57
C ILE A 132 10.44 -0.40 2.22
N PHE A 133 10.52 0.44 1.19
CA PHE A 133 11.75 1.15 0.88
C PHE A 133 11.91 2.36 1.80
N VAL A 134 12.98 2.39 2.60
CA VAL A 134 13.18 3.39 3.67
C VAL A 134 13.86 4.68 3.22
N ASP A 135 14.31 4.72 1.97
CA ASP A 135 15.10 5.80 1.38
C ASP A 135 14.83 5.99 -0.13
N HIS A 136 13.85 5.27 -0.67
CA HIS A 136 13.40 5.37 -2.06
C HIS A 136 11.89 5.57 -2.10
N ALA A 137 11.41 6.12 -3.21
CA ALA A 137 10.01 6.25 -3.55
C ALA A 137 9.86 5.99 -5.05
N PHE A 138 8.63 6.01 -5.54
CA PHE A 138 8.30 5.54 -6.86
C PHE A 138 7.35 6.53 -7.57
N TYR A 139 7.43 6.59 -8.90
CA TYR A 139 6.34 7.19 -9.68
C TYR A 139 5.42 6.09 -10.17
N GLN A 140 4.11 6.27 -10.00
CA GLN A 140 3.09 5.46 -10.65
C GLN A 140 2.63 6.17 -11.92
N LEU A 141 2.46 5.44 -13.01
CA LEU A 141 2.01 5.99 -14.28
C LEU A 141 1.39 4.94 -15.18
N SER A 142 0.66 5.42 -16.18
CA SER A 142 0.11 4.62 -17.27
C SER A 142 0.34 5.32 -18.61
N TRP A 143 0.12 4.64 -19.73
CA TRP A 143 0.21 5.23 -21.04
C TRP A 143 -0.88 4.77 -22.02
N THR A 144 -1.10 5.59 -23.04
CA THR A 144 -1.83 5.23 -24.26
C THR A 144 -0.89 5.32 -25.46
N LEU A 145 -1.04 4.42 -26.43
CA LEU A 145 -0.24 4.41 -27.66
C LEU A 145 -1.05 5.04 -28.79
N ASN A 146 -0.59 6.18 -29.30
CA ASN A 146 -1.31 6.96 -30.29
C ASN A 146 -0.47 7.08 -31.58
N PRO A 147 -0.71 6.23 -32.59
CA PRO A 147 -0.09 6.38 -33.89
C PRO A 147 -0.49 7.72 -34.54
N THR A 148 0.44 8.30 -35.29
CA THR A 148 0.21 9.59 -35.97
C THR A 148 -1.07 9.57 -36.81
N GLY A 149 -2.05 10.42 -36.47
CA GLY A 149 -3.32 10.54 -37.19
C GLY A 149 -4.34 9.41 -36.94
N GLY A 150 -4.05 8.50 -36.01
CA GLY A 150 -4.93 7.41 -35.58
C GLY A 150 -5.54 7.63 -34.19
N GLY A 151 -6.33 6.66 -33.73
CA GLY A 151 -6.76 6.55 -32.34
C GLY A 151 -5.82 5.65 -31.53
N SER A 152 -6.07 5.52 -30.22
CA SER A 152 -5.28 4.65 -29.34
C SER A 152 -5.27 3.21 -29.84
N VAL A 153 -4.10 2.56 -29.75
CA VAL A 153 -3.89 1.14 -30.09
C VAL A 153 -3.33 0.37 -28.91
N ASN A 154 -3.40 -0.96 -28.98
CA ASN A 154 -2.74 -1.85 -28.02
C ASN A 154 -1.28 -2.12 -28.43
N CYS A 155 -0.44 -2.61 -27.50
CA CYS A 155 0.96 -2.92 -27.76
C CYS A 155 1.12 -3.94 -28.90
N SER A 156 0.27 -4.98 -28.92
CA SER A 156 0.26 -5.99 -29.99
C SER A 156 0.01 -5.44 -31.40
N GLN A 157 -0.44 -4.20 -31.54
CA GLN A 157 -0.71 -3.55 -32.83
C GLN A 157 0.45 -2.65 -33.28
N VAL A 158 1.43 -2.39 -32.41
CA VAL A 158 2.64 -1.65 -32.75
C VAL A 158 3.72 -2.63 -33.20
N VAL A 159 4.05 -2.59 -34.49
CA VAL A 159 5.01 -3.52 -35.07
C VAL A 159 6.41 -3.20 -34.58
N GLY A 160 7.04 -4.18 -33.93
CA GLY A 160 8.44 -4.11 -33.52
C GLY A 160 8.66 -3.40 -32.19
N GLU A 161 7.62 -3.18 -31.39
CA GLU A 161 7.78 -2.81 -29.99
C GLU A 161 8.44 -3.95 -29.19
N ASP A 162 9.20 -3.57 -28.16
CA ASP A 162 9.89 -4.47 -27.23
C ASP A 162 9.91 -3.87 -25.81
N GLY A 163 8.80 -3.25 -25.41
CA GLY A 163 8.63 -2.63 -24.09
C GLY A 163 8.69 -1.10 -24.08
N VAL A 164 8.60 -0.56 -22.87
CA VAL A 164 8.57 0.88 -22.57
C VAL A 164 9.67 1.21 -21.57
N SER A 165 10.44 2.25 -21.88
CA SER A 165 11.44 2.83 -20.97
C SER A 165 10.85 4.05 -20.26
N ILE A 166 11.08 4.11 -18.96
CA ILE A 166 10.70 5.20 -18.07
C ILE A 166 11.98 5.72 -17.44
N VAL A 167 12.49 6.84 -17.98
CA VAL A 167 13.73 7.45 -17.51
C VAL A 167 13.41 8.55 -16.51
N ALA A 168 13.85 8.37 -15.28
CA ALA A 168 13.82 9.38 -14.23
C ALA A 168 15.19 10.05 -14.10
N THR A 169 15.27 11.34 -14.44
CA THR A 169 16.53 12.12 -14.37
C THR A 169 16.53 13.07 -13.18
N ALA A 170 17.46 12.88 -12.25
CA ALA A 170 17.62 13.74 -11.07
C ALA A 170 18.29 15.08 -11.43
N GLN A 171 18.10 16.09 -10.57
CA GLN A 171 18.90 17.31 -10.63
C GLN A 171 20.39 16.99 -10.44
N GLY A 172 21.19 17.19 -11.49
CA GLY A 172 22.60 16.79 -11.53
C GLY A 172 22.94 15.80 -12.65
N GLY A 173 21.91 15.22 -13.29
CA GLY A 173 22.06 14.45 -14.53
C GLY A 173 22.25 12.94 -14.35
N SER A 174 22.25 12.42 -13.12
CA SER A 174 22.09 10.98 -12.91
C SER A 174 20.67 10.58 -13.30
N PHE A 175 20.53 9.40 -13.91
CA PHE A 175 19.24 8.86 -14.29
C PHE A 175 19.12 7.40 -13.89
N ILE A 176 17.88 6.98 -13.67
CA ILE A 176 17.46 5.59 -13.50
C ILE A 176 16.51 5.31 -14.66
N ASP A 177 16.67 4.17 -15.31
CA ASP A 177 15.85 3.74 -16.45
C ASP A 177 15.14 2.45 -16.09
N THR A 178 13.82 2.54 -16.02
CA THR A 178 12.94 1.40 -15.75
C THR A 178 12.36 0.93 -17.05
N ILE A 179 12.71 -0.30 -17.42
CA ILE A 179 12.22 -0.95 -18.65
C ILE A 179 11.23 -2.02 -18.26
N VAL A 180 10.01 -1.88 -18.78
CA VAL A 180 8.86 -2.76 -18.49
C VAL A 180 8.22 -3.24 -19.77
N ASP A 181 7.51 -4.36 -19.70
CA ASP A 181 6.71 -4.84 -20.83
C ASP A 181 5.64 -3.79 -21.19
N CYS A 182 5.37 -3.63 -22.49
CA CYS A 182 4.47 -2.56 -22.96
C CYS A 182 3.05 -2.67 -22.38
N GLU A 183 2.56 -3.88 -22.13
CA GLU A 183 1.21 -4.13 -21.59
C GLU A 183 1.10 -3.79 -20.09
N GLU A 184 2.20 -3.68 -19.34
CA GLU A 184 2.16 -3.47 -17.88
C GLU A 184 1.58 -2.10 -17.48
N GLY A 185 1.92 -1.06 -18.24
CA GLY A 185 1.42 0.30 -18.02
C GLY A 185 0.41 0.77 -19.08
N LEU A 186 -0.02 -0.10 -19.99
CA LEU A 186 -1.02 0.27 -20.99
C LEU A 186 -2.38 0.53 -20.30
N ALA A 187 -2.87 1.76 -20.38
CA ALA A 187 -4.11 2.17 -19.74
C ALA A 187 -5.28 1.25 -20.15
N PRO A 188 -6.11 0.78 -19.19
CA PRO A 188 -6.27 1.31 -17.83
C PRO A 188 -5.34 0.70 -16.78
N ALA A 189 -4.39 -0.17 -17.14
CA ALA A 189 -3.36 -0.62 -16.22
C ALA A 189 -2.36 0.50 -15.92
N SER A 190 -1.61 0.37 -14.82
CA SER A 190 -0.54 1.28 -14.44
C SER A 190 0.64 0.46 -13.94
N THR A 191 1.84 0.99 -14.12
CA THR A 191 3.07 0.44 -13.56
C THR A 191 3.76 1.48 -12.67
N ILE A 192 4.84 1.07 -12.02
CA ILE A 192 5.68 1.91 -11.19
C ILE A 192 7.11 1.93 -11.73
N THR A 193 7.84 3.00 -11.44
CA THR A 193 9.29 3.03 -11.71
C THR A 193 10.04 2.03 -10.83
N ASP A 194 11.30 1.80 -11.13
CA ASP A 194 12.27 1.27 -10.16
C ASP A 194 12.39 2.24 -8.96
N PRO A 195 12.94 1.79 -7.82
CA PRO A 195 13.12 2.65 -6.66
C PRO A 195 13.97 3.88 -7.00
N LEU A 196 13.41 5.07 -6.80
CA LEU A 196 14.09 6.33 -7.01
C LEU A 196 14.49 6.92 -5.66
N PRO A 197 15.75 7.35 -5.47
CA PRO A 197 16.17 7.96 -4.22
C PRO A 197 15.23 9.10 -3.81
N SER A 198 14.63 8.99 -2.63
CA SER A 198 13.76 10.02 -2.09
C SER A 198 14.54 10.90 -1.12
N SER A 199 14.00 12.07 -0.79
CA SER A 199 14.63 12.95 0.20
C SER A 199 13.57 13.59 1.08
N LEU A 200 13.95 13.88 2.32
CA LEU A 200 13.12 14.63 3.27
C LEU A 200 12.68 16.00 2.73
N SER A 201 13.37 16.53 1.72
CA SER A 201 13.09 17.83 1.10
C SER A 201 12.43 17.75 -0.29
N GLY A 202 11.84 16.60 -0.65
CA GLY A 202 11.13 16.42 -1.93
C GLY A 202 12.10 16.26 -3.10
N ALA A 203 12.50 15.02 -3.38
CA ALA A 203 13.36 14.71 -4.53
C ALA A 203 12.58 14.92 -5.83
N GLN A 204 13.14 15.67 -6.78
CA GLN A 204 12.47 16.00 -8.03
C GLN A 204 13.20 15.37 -9.21
N TYR A 205 12.43 14.72 -10.07
CA TYR A 205 12.91 14.07 -11.28
C TYR A 205 12.20 14.63 -12.50
N THR A 206 12.93 14.73 -13.60
CA THR A 206 12.33 14.87 -14.93
C THR A 206 12.06 13.48 -15.46
N ILE A 207 10.82 13.18 -15.85
CA ILE A 207 10.40 11.87 -16.35
C ILE A 207 10.22 11.91 -17.86
N ALA A 208 10.89 11.01 -18.56
CA ALA A 208 10.70 10.76 -19.99
C ALA A 208 10.22 9.32 -20.18
N VAL A 209 9.21 9.12 -21.04
CA VAL A 209 8.65 7.81 -21.35
C VAL A 209 8.72 7.57 -22.84
N SER A 210 9.31 6.44 -23.23
CA SER A 210 9.54 6.08 -24.62
C SER A 210 9.14 4.63 -24.88
N LEU A 211 8.38 4.39 -25.94
CA LEU A 211 8.14 3.06 -26.48
C LEU A 211 9.38 2.62 -27.26
N LEU A 212 9.90 1.44 -26.98
CA LEU A 212 11.16 0.96 -27.50
C LEU A 212 10.93 -0.16 -28.53
N ASN A 213 11.90 -0.32 -29.43
CA ASN A 213 12.02 -1.53 -30.24
C ASN A 213 13.07 -2.49 -29.68
N ALA A 214 13.20 -3.66 -30.31
CA ALA A 214 14.18 -4.70 -29.93
C ALA A 214 15.66 -4.29 -30.05
N GLN A 215 15.95 -3.08 -30.54
CA GLN A 215 17.29 -2.49 -30.55
C GLN A 215 17.44 -1.37 -29.50
N GLN A 216 16.50 -1.25 -28.56
CA GLN A 216 16.46 -0.21 -27.53
C GLN A 216 16.41 1.21 -28.12
N GLN A 217 15.75 1.36 -29.28
CA GLN A 217 15.54 2.64 -29.93
C GLN A 217 14.10 3.08 -29.73
N SER A 218 13.91 4.36 -29.37
CA SER A 218 12.56 4.93 -29.26
C SER A 218 11.85 4.90 -30.62
N ILE A 219 10.69 4.25 -30.66
CA ILE A 219 9.72 4.26 -31.76
C ILE A 219 8.49 5.11 -31.42
N GLY A 220 8.42 5.68 -30.21
CA GLY A 220 7.42 6.66 -29.82
C GLY A 220 7.76 7.29 -28.49
N ASP A 221 7.35 8.53 -28.28
CA ASP A 221 7.69 9.30 -27.09
C ASP A 221 6.45 9.98 -26.51
N ALA A 222 6.36 10.02 -25.18
CA ALA A 222 5.42 10.90 -24.49
C ALA A 222 6.03 12.29 -24.25
N PRO A 223 5.20 13.32 -24.02
CA PRO A 223 5.69 14.59 -23.50
C PRO A 223 6.46 14.38 -22.19
N THR A 224 7.63 15.00 -22.08
CA THR A 224 8.43 14.96 -20.85
C THR A 224 7.67 15.61 -19.70
N VAL A 225 7.59 14.93 -18.56
CA VAL A 225 7.09 15.49 -17.31
C VAL A 225 8.26 16.20 -16.62
N ALA A 226 8.17 17.53 -16.53
CA ALA A 226 9.21 18.33 -15.92
C ALA A 226 9.22 18.16 -14.39
N ALA A 227 10.42 18.14 -13.81
CA ALA A 227 10.61 18.24 -12.37
C ALA A 227 9.81 19.42 -11.77
N SER A 228 8.94 19.12 -10.80
CA SER A 228 8.13 20.12 -10.09
C SER A 228 7.98 19.73 -8.61
N PRO A 229 7.89 20.71 -7.69
CA PRO A 229 7.55 20.46 -6.29
C PRO A 229 6.21 19.72 -6.10
N ASP A 230 5.26 19.87 -7.03
CA ASP A 230 3.92 19.27 -6.94
C ASP A 230 3.91 17.75 -7.18
N ILE A 231 4.98 17.21 -7.77
CA ILE A 231 5.20 15.79 -8.02
C ILE A 231 6.52 15.32 -7.42
N ALA A 232 7.02 16.05 -6.42
CA ALA A 232 8.26 15.69 -5.75
C ALA A 232 8.07 14.40 -4.97
N LEU A 233 9.01 13.47 -5.12
CA LEU A 233 9.06 12.27 -4.30
C LEU A 233 9.46 12.66 -2.88
N ASN A 234 8.47 12.65 -2.00
CA ASN A 234 8.65 12.96 -0.59
C ASN A 234 9.05 11.70 0.16
N TYR A 235 9.94 11.89 1.12
CA TYR A 235 10.26 10.86 2.11
C TYR A 235 8.97 10.42 2.81
N GLY A 236 8.72 9.11 2.86
CA GLY A 236 7.54 8.57 3.52
C GLY A 236 6.34 8.26 2.62
N ASN A 237 6.27 8.77 1.38
CA ASN A 237 5.25 8.37 0.40
C ASN A 237 5.83 7.31 -0.52
N GLU A 238 5.12 6.20 -0.70
CA GLU A 238 5.60 5.15 -1.59
C GLU A 238 5.44 5.56 -3.07
N PHE A 239 4.31 6.17 -3.46
CA PHE A 239 4.04 6.48 -4.86
C PHE A 239 3.56 7.92 -5.08
N GLU A 240 4.10 8.58 -6.09
CA GLU A 240 3.51 9.79 -6.69
C GLU A 240 2.89 9.42 -8.05
N ASP A 241 1.59 9.64 -8.23
CA ASP A 241 0.87 9.31 -9.46
C ASP A 241 1.02 10.44 -10.50
N LEU A 242 1.58 10.09 -11.67
CA LEU A 242 1.73 10.99 -12.81
C LEU A 242 0.54 10.92 -13.78
N GLY A 243 -0.40 10.00 -13.55
CA GLY A 243 -1.56 9.74 -14.40
C GLY A 243 -1.21 9.02 -15.70
N THR A 244 -2.05 9.24 -16.72
CA THR A 244 -1.89 8.60 -18.04
C THR A 244 -1.19 9.52 -19.02
N LEU A 245 -0.05 9.07 -19.55
CA LEU A 245 0.71 9.75 -20.58
C LEU A 245 0.31 9.28 -21.99
N ALA A 246 0.39 10.17 -22.98
CA ALA A 246 0.14 9.83 -24.38
C ALA A 246 1.47 9.65 -25.11
N ILE A 247 1.79 8.42 -25.51
CA ILE A 247 2.97 8.12 -26.34
C ILE A 247 2.58 8.28 -27.81
N GLU A 248 3.25 9.18 -28.52
CA GLU A 248 3.07 9.35 -29.96
C GLU A 248 3.94 8.34 -30.71
N VAL A 249 3.32 7.35 -31.36
CA VAL A 249 4.01 6.28 -32.09
C VAL A 249 4.34 6.72 -33.52
N ARG A 250 5.58 6.45 -33.96
CA ARG A 250 6.16 6.90 -35.23
C ARG A 250 6.27 5.78 -36.26
#